data_AF-A0A098EBW6-F1
#
_entry.id   AF-A0A098EBW6-F1
#
_cell.length_a   1.000
_cell.length_b   1.000
_cell.length_c   1.000
_cell.angle_alpha   90.00
_cell.angle_beta   90.00
_cell.angle_gamma   90.00
#
_symmetry.space_group_name_H-M   'P 1'
#
loop_
_entity.id
_entity.type
_entity.pdbx_description
1 polymer ?
#
loop_
_entity_poly.entity_id
_entity_poly.type
_entity_poly.pdbx_seq_one_letter_code
_entity_poly.pdbx_strand_id
1 'polypeptide(L)'
;MGTSISDKVIAVKDLFSRGEYEEAAKIIILVEYIVNELRLKGNDAEADKIESEISNLKTLVFEKAIEKEIGNAKNLIAKKDSNCVFAILKAEKFAEGINKTQDIEKLKNEAYHIGIESKLAECNNYLTNGNFDGAYKAYKTAEIFGNKIGKDTRDGKILIEIYTRLCKSEIETAKKDLNDKNINCVEKIFVAEKYAEKSENTILSNEVAKLKKDVLKFGWELKTKEAKNLSKKDPVKALVAILSAENYASQVNTTAKTEQLKKEIYGNLIRVKFDEVNENLGKKDYKSALSALAVVRNSVKTCGIEEVDGKMVSEEVENLQKNAYNVAVENLISEGKNAIKNKDHTTAFTDCKLIESYAAKLNKKVDIEKLRKNAYEIACYSKINKAKELLNKGDADGYAALNVAEAYSKKANIAIPKEIEGLKPLAHKVFMNYKFNAAKEVIESDPSDAVVALLLTEKHAKLANVSLPADFEEIKNKAYGNGINSKIKDAEEALKTNDYEGAIGPLSTVKNYAEKINIKIPKKVEEIRRKHTQLVLMQKLQMSGRQLQIRTTERQSAVVMLLTYLQEEQEYHRRRN
;
A
#
# COMPACT_ATOMS: atom_id res chain seq x y z
N MET A 1 -1.45 -14.59 -32.07
CA MET A 1 -2.20 -15.76 -31.56
C MET A 1 -3.69 -15.45 -31.76
N GLY A 2 -4.27 -15.91 -32.86
CA GLY A 2 -5.61 -15.53 -33.32
C GLY A 2 -6.51 -16.72 -33.62
N THR A 3 -6.40 -17.79 -32.85
CA THR A 3 -7.35 -18.90 -32.86
C THR A 3 -8.48 -18.59 -31.89
N SER A 4 -9.73 -18.74 -32.32
CA SER A 4 -10.90 -18.50 -31.49
C SER A 4 -10.86 -19.39 -30.25
N ILE A 5 -11.51 -18.98 -29.15
CA ILE A 5 -11.58 -19.82 -27.94
C ILE A 5 -12.31 -21.14 -28.24
N SER A 6 -13.24 -21.15 -29.20
CA SER A 6 -13.88 -22.35 -29.72
C SER A 6 -12.87 -23.32 -30.36
N ASP A 7 -11.86 -22.80 -31.08
CA ASP A 7 -10.78 -23.61 -31.67
C ASP A 7 -9.94 -24.30 -30.59
N LYS A 8 -9.72 -23.64 -29.44
CA LYS A 8 -8.99 -24.22 -28.30
C LYS A 8 -9.79 -25.35 -27.64
N VAL A 9 -11.10 -25.20 -27.50
CA VAL A 9 -11.98 -26.26 -26.98
C VAL A 9 -12.03 -27.46 -27.93
N ILE A 10 -12.07 -27.23 -29.25
CA ILE A 10 -11.98 -28.28 -30.27
C ILE A 10 -10.62 -28.99 -30.19
N ALA A 11 -9.52 -28.24 -30.02
CA ALA A 11 -8.19 -28.81 -29.88
C ALA A 11 -8.06 -29.71 -28.65
N VAL A 12 -8.67 -29.34 -27.51
CA VAL A 12 -8.70 -30.20 -26.31
C VAL A 12 -9.41 -31.52 -26.60
N LYS A 13 -10.55 -31.51 -27.31
CA LYS A 13 -11.29 -32.73 -27.68
C LYS A 13 -10.48 -33.63 -28.61
N ASP A 14 -9.84 -33.03 -29.61
CA ASP A 14 -9.00 -33.75 -30.57
C ASP A 14 -7.78 -34.40 -29.88
N LEU A 15 -7.03 -33.63 -29.08
CA LEU A 15 -5.90 -34.14 -28.30
C LEU A 15 -6.31 -35.23 -27.31
N PHE A 16 -7.46 -35.06 -26.65
CA PHE A 16 -7.99 -36.08 -25.76
C PHE A 16 -8.30 -37.38 -26.50
N SER A 17 -8.88 -37.31 -27.70
CA SER A 17 -9.16 -38.50 -28.53
C SER A 17 -7.90 -39.21 -29.03
N ARG A 18 -6.79 -38.47 -29.18
CA ARG A 18 -5.47 -39.00 -29.58
C ARG A 18 -4.64 -39.55 -28.41
N GLY A 19 -5.13 -39.44 -27.16
CA GLY A 19 -4.37 -39.85 -25.97
C GLY A 19 -3.26 -38.87 -25.57
N GLU A 20 -3.26 -37.66 -26.13
CA GLU A 20 -2.33 -36.57 -25.86
C GLU A 20 -2.81 -35.75 -24.65
N TYR A 21 -2.99 -36.46 -23.52
CA TYR A 21 -3.63 -35.90 -22.31
C TYR A 21 -2.81 -34.78 -21.65
N GLU A 22 -1.47 -34.79 -21.78
CA GLU A 22 -0.59 -33.75 -21.22
C GLU A 22 -0.80 -32.41 -21.95
N GLU A 23 -0.82 -32.46 -23.28
CA GLU A 23 -1.05 -31.33 -24.17
C GLU A 23 -2.47 -30.78 -24.00
N ALA A 24 -3.46 -31.67 -23.90
CA ALA A 24 -4.84 -31.30 -23.61
C ALA A 24 -4.96 -30.57 -22.25
N ALA A 25 -4.32 -31.08 -21.18
CA ALA A 25 -4.32 -30.46 -19.85
C ALA A 25 -3.65 -29.07 -19.85
N LYS A 26 -2.52 -28.90 -20.57
CA LYS A 26 -1.84 -27.59 -20.72
C LYS A 26 -2.75 -26.55 -21.38
N ILE A 27 -3.52 -26.96 -22.39
CA ILE A 27 -4.46 -26.04 -23.07
C ILE A 27 -5.61 -25.66 -22.13
N ILE A 28 -6.13 -26.59 -21.33
CA ILE A 28 -7.17 -26.29 -20.34
C ILE A 28 -6.70 -25.25 -19.33
N ILE A 29 -5.49 -25.40 -18.75
CA ILE A 29 -4.91 -24.41 -17.81
C ILE A 29 -4.80 -23.03 -18.47
N LEU A 30 -4.39 -22.97 -19.74
CA LEU A 30 -4.32 -21.72 -20.49
C LEU A 30 -5.70 -21.09 -20.70
N VAL A 31 -6.74 -21.89 -20.94
CA VAL A 31 -8.10 -21.36 -21.08
C VAL A 31 -8.62 -20.84 -19.74
N GLU A 32 -8.34 -21.50 -18.61
CA GLU A 32 -8.71 -21.00 -17.28
C GLU A 32 -8.09 -19.63 -16.98
N TYR A 33 -6.83 -19.42 -17.38
CA TYR A 33 -6.20 -18.11 -17.28
C TYR A 33 -6.92 -17.04 -18.11
N ILE A 34 -7.34 -17.39 -19.34
CA ILE A 34 -8.10 -16.48 -20.22
C ILE A 34 -9.48 -16.15 -19.63
N VAL A 35 -10.17 -17.14 -19.05
CA VAL A 35 -11.46 -16.95 -18.37
C VAL A 35 -11.32 -15.96 -17.21
N ASN A 36 -10.26 -16.07 -16.40
CA ASN A 36 -10.00 -15.13 -15.30
C ASN A 36 -9.70 -13.70 -15.81
N GLU A 37 -8.92 -13.56 -16.88
CA GLU A 37 -8.65 -12.26 -17.52
C GLU A 37 -9.91 -11.61 -18.10
N LEU A 38 -10.84 -12.40 -18.65
CA LEU A 38 -12.13 -11.91 -19.14
C LEU A 38 -12.99 -11.37 -18.01
N ARG A 39 -13.06 -12.09 -16.87
CA ARG A 39 -13.77 -11.63 -15.66
C ARG A 39 -13.19 -10.32 -15.12
N LEU A 40 -11.86 -10.20 -15.06
CA LEU A 40 -11.20 -8.95 -14.63
C LEU A 40 -11.51 -7.75 -15.53
N LYS A 41 -11.89 -7.99 -16.80
CA LYS A 41 -12.27 -6.95 -17.76
C LYS A 41 -13.78 -6.70 -17.82
N GLY A 42 -14.57 -7.38 -16.97
CA GLY A 42 -16.03 -7.24 -16.91
C GLY A 42 -16.80 -8.03 -17.98
N ASN A 43 -16.16 -9.01 -18.63
CA ASN A 43 -16.77 -9.84 -19.68
C ASN A 43 -17.29 -11.18 -19.12
N ASP A 44 -18.15 -11.13 -18.10
CA ASP A 44 -18.57 -12.33 -17.36
C ASP A 44 -19.37 -13.33 -18.21
N ALA A 45 -20.23 -12.86 -19.12
CA ALA A 45 -21.03 -13.72 -19.98
C ALA A 45 -20.19 -14.58 -20.95
N GLU A 46 -19.07 -14.03 -21.44
CA GLU A 46 -18.15 -14.78 -22.31
C GLU A 46 -17.34 -15.77 -21.48
N ALA A 47 -16.87 -15.36 -20.30
CA ALA A 47 -16.18 -16.22 -19.35
C ALA A 47 -17.02 -17.45 -18.95
N ASP A 48 -18.29 -17.24 -18.58
CA ASP A 48 -19.20 -18.31 -18.14
C ASP A 48 -19.51 -19.30 -19.27
N LYS A 49 -19.65 -18.81 -20.51
CA LYS A 49 -19.84 -19.67 -21.68
C LYS A 49 -18.66 -20.62 -21.86
N ILE A 50 -17.43 -20.08 -21.83
CA ILE A 50 -16.20 -20.86 -22.01
C ILE A 50 -16.02 -21.86 -20.87
N GLU A 51 -16.27 -21.44 -19.64
CA GLU A 51 -16.19 -22.31 -18.46
C GLU A 51 -17.15 -23.50 -18.56
N SER A 52 -18.39 -23.26 -19.03
CA SER A 52 -19.38 -24.33 -19.25
C SER A 52 -18.93 -25.36 -20.30
N GLU A 53 -18.27 -24.92 -21.37
CA GLU A 53 -17.80 -25.79 -22.45
C GLU A 53 -16.63 -26.69 -22.03
N ILE A 54 -15.77 -26.19 -21.13
CA ILE A 54 -14.57 -26.90 -20.66
C ILE A 54 -14.82 -27.74 -19.41
N SER A 55 -15.75 -27.34 -18.54
CA SER A 55 -16.03 -28.03 -17.27
C SER A 55 -16.27 -29.54 -17.44
N ASN A 56 -16.94 -29.95 -18.52
CA ASN A 56 -17.25 -31.36 -18.80
C ASN A 56 -16.01 -32.19 -19.22
N LEU A 57 -15.00 -31.56 -19.82
CA LEU A 57 -13.78 -32.22 -20.28
C LEU A 57 -12.67 -32.16 -19.23
N LYS A 58 -12.67 -31.10 -18.42
CA LYS A 58 -11.63 -30.78 -17.44
C LYS A 58 -11.27 -31.98 -16.57
N THR A 59 -12.25 -32.53 -15.86
CA THR A 59 -12.02 -33.64 -14.92
C THR A 59 -11.43 -34.86 -15.61
N LEU A 60 -12.01 -35.25 -16.76
CA LEU A 60 -11.61 -36.43 -17.51
C LEU A 60 -10.18 -36.31 -18.09
N VAL A 61 -9.84 -35.14 -18.62
CA VAL A 61 -8.52 -34.84 -19.18
C VAL A 61 -7.45 -34.89 -18.09
N PHE A 62 -7.69 -34.24 -16.94
CA PHE A 62 -6.75 -34.25 -15.83
C PHE A 62 -6.59 -35.65 -15.23
N GLU A 63 -7.67 -36.44 -15.09
CA GLU A 63 -7.58 -37.83 -14.62
C GLU A 63 -6.71 -38.70 -15.54
N LYS A 64 -6.91 -38.62 -16.86
CA LYS A 64 -6.12 -39.39 -17.83
C LYS A 64 -4.66 -38.93 -17.90
N ALA A 65 -4.40 -37.63 -17.75
CA ALA A 65 -3.04 -37.10 -17.64
C ALA A 65 -2.33 -37.61 -16.38
N ILE A 66 -3.03 -37.64 -15.24
CA ILE A 66 -2.50 -38.19 -13.98
C ILE A 66 -2.20 -39.69 -14.13
N GLU A 67 -3.11 -40.48 -14.70
CA GLU A 67 -2.90 -41.92 -14.93
C GLU A 67 -1.65 -42.19 -15.78
N LYS A 68 -1.46 -41.42 -16.86
CA LYS A 68 -0.30 -41.52 -17.75
C LYS A 68 1.01 -41.21 -16.99
N GLU A 69 1.05 -40.11 -16.24
CA GLU A 69 2.25 -39.73 -15.49
C GLU A 69 2.54 -40.68 -14.32
N ILE A 70 1.52 -41.23 -13.67
CA ILE A 70 1.67 -42.31 -12.68
C ILE A 70 2.29 -43.57 -13.32
N GLY A 71 1.83 -43.95 -14.52
CA GLY A 71 2.40 -45.06 -15.28
C GLY A 71 3.88 -44.81 -15.64
N ASN A 72 4.20 -43.60 -16.10
CA ASN A 72 5.57 -43.18 -16.37
C ASN A 72 6.44 -43.23 -15.11
N ALA A 73 5.95 -42.69 -13.99
CA ALA A 73 6.65 -42.71 -12.70
C ALA A 73 6.97 -44.14 -12.25
N LYS A 74 6.00 -45.07 -12.30
CA LYS A 74 6.23 -46.50 -11.97
C LYS A 74 7.32 -47.13 -12.82
N ASN A 75 7.30 -46.87 -14.13
CA ASN A 75 8.32 -47.38 -15.06
C ASN A 75 9.72 -46.84 -14.76
N LEU A 76 9.83 -45.54 -14.43
CA LEU A 76 11.10 -44.90 -14.10
C LEU A 76 11.63 -45.33 -12.72
N ILE A 77 10.73 -45.50 -11.74
CA ILE A 77 11.04 -46.04 -10.41
C ILE A 77 11.64 -47.45 -10.55
N ALA A 78 11.03 -48.33 -11.33
CA ALA A 78 11.53 -49.69 -11.56
C ALA A 78 12.94 -49.71 -12.18
N LYS A 79 13.30 -48.66 -12.95
CA LYS A 79 14.63 -48.48 -13.55
C LYS A 79 15.62 -47.72 -12.65
N LYS A 80 15.19 -47.25 -11.48
CA LYS A 80 15.94 -46.32 -10.62
C LYS A 80 16.42 -45.05 -11.34
N ASP A 81 15.62 -44.56 -12.29
CA ASP A 81 15.92 -43.33 -13.04
C ASP A 81 15.38 -42.12 -12.26
N SER A 82 16.22 -41.11 -12.00
CA SER A 82 15.84 -39.92 -11.23
C SER A 82 14.83 -39.02 -11.94
N ASN A 83 14.58 -39.22 -13.25
CA ASN A 83 13.48 -38.59 -13.97
C ASN A 83 12.09 -38.97 -13.41
N CYS A 84 12.00 -40.02 -12.57
CA CYS A 84 10.76 -40.35 -11.87
C CYS A 84 10.22 -39.19 -11.01
N VAL A 85 11.10 -38.34 -10.44
CA VAL A 85 10.69 -37.16 -9.66
C VAL A 85 9.92 -36.16 -10.53
N PHE A 86 10.36 -35.95 -11.78
CA PHE A 86 9.67 -35.06 -12.71
C PHE A 86 8.29 -35.60 -13.11
N ALA A 87 8.17 -36.91 -13.33
CA ALA A 87 6.88 -37.54 -13.60
C ALA A 87 5.90 -37.37 -12.42
N ILE A 88 6.38 -37.52 -11.18
CA ILE A 88 5.56 -37.27 -9.98
C ILE A 88 5.16 -35.80 -9.87
N LEU A 89 6.09 -34.85 -10.07
CA LEU A 89 5.76 -33.42 -10.03
C LEU A 89 4.72 -33.02 -11.09
N LYS A 90 4.79 -33.61 -12.28
CA LYS A 90 3.78 -33.41 -13.33
C LYS A 90 2.41 -33.95 -12.89
N ALA A 91 2.37 -35.16 -12.33
CA ALA A 91 1.14 -35.74 -11.81
C ALA A 91 0.53 -34.90 -10.66
N GLU A 92 1.35 -34.40 -9.73
CA GLU A 92 0.92 -33.50 -8.64
C GLU A 92 0.28 -32.22 -9.21
N LYS A 93 0.92 -31.60 -10.21
CA LYS A 93 0.40 -30.38 -10.85
C LYS A 93 -0.95 -30.61 -11.54
N PHE A 94 -1.17 -31.77 -12.14
CA PHE A 94 -2.46 -32.11 -12.73
C PHE A 94 -3.52 -32.43 -11.66
N ALA A 95 -3.11 -33.01 -10.53
CA ALA A 95 -3.99 -33.29 -9.40
C ALA A 95 -4.53 -32.04 -8.71
N GLU A 96 -3.77 -30.93 -8.66
CA GLU A 96 -4.24 -29.63 -8.16
C GLU A 96 -5.51 -29.15 -8.90
N GLY A 97 -5.67 -29.50 -10.18
CA GLY A 97 -6.82 -29.10 -10.99
C GLY A 97 -8.14 -29.82 -10.66
N ILE A 98 -8.09 -30.95 -9.93
CA ILE A 98 -9.26 -31.82 -9.68
C ILE A 98 -9.34 -32.39 -8.25
N ASN A 99 -8.46 -31.97 -7.34
CA ASN A 99 -8.48 -32.33 -5.91
C ASN A 99 -8.43 -33.85 -5.61
N LYS A 100 -7.65 -34.61 -6.39
CA LYS A 100 -7.42 -36.07 -6.22
C LYS A 100 -5.94 -36.39 -6.01
N THR A 101 -5.53 -36.87 -4.82
CA THR A 101 -4.10 -37.02 -4.47
C THR A 101 -3.66 -38.41 -3.95
N GLN A 102 -4.58 -39.34 -3.65
CA GLN A 102 -4.25 -40.56 -2.89
C GLN A 102 -3.28 -41.54 -3.59
N ASP A 103 -3.35 -41.70 -4.91
CA ASP A 103 -2.48 -42.65 -5.64
C ASP A 103 -1.07 -42.08 -5.93
N ILE A 104 -0.94 -40.76 -5.96
CA ILE A 104 0.34 -40.07 -6.18
C ILE A 104 1.22 -40.18 -4.94
N GLU A 105 0.62 -40.03 -3.75
CA GLU A 105 1.34 -39.97 -2.48
C GLU A 105 2.13 -41.26 -2.17
N LYS A 106 1.65 -42.42 -2.64
CA LYS A 106 2.35 -43.71 -2.47
C LYS A 106 3.65 -43.77 -3.28
N LEU A 107 3.63 -43.29 -4.52
CA LEU A 107 4.80 -43.32 -5.42
C LEU A 107 5.78 -42.18 -5.15
N LYS A 108 5.26 -41.08 -4.60
CA LYS A 108 6.02 -39.89 -4.23
C LYS A 108 7.23 -40.21 -3.37
N ASN A 109 7.02 -40.94 -2.27
CA ASN A 109 8.09 -41.28 -1.34
C ASN A 109 9.24 -42.07 -1.99
N GLU A 110 8.92 -42.97 -2.92
CA GLU A 110 9.89 -43.80 -3.63
C GLU A 110 10.64 -43.01 -4.71
N ALA A 111 9.92 -42.21 -5.51
CA ALA A 111 10.53 -41.37 -6.54
C ALA A 111 11.49 -40.33 -5.94
N TYR A 112 11.07 -39.62 -4.89
CA TYR A 112 11.93 -38.65 -4.22
C TYR A 112 13.14 -39.34 -3.55
N HIS A 113 13.02 -40.58 -3.08
CA HIS A 113 14.16 -41.33 -2.57
C HIS A 113 15.22 -41.61 -3.66
N ILE A 114 14.78 -42.07 -4.83
CA ILE A 114 15.66 -42.28 -6.00
C ILE A 114 16.30 -40.96 -6.45
N GLY A 115 15.52 -39.87 -6.46
CA GLY A 115 16.02 -38.54 -6.77
C GLY A 115 17.12 -38.05 -5.81
N ILE A 116 16.93 -38.29 -4.50
CA ILE A 116 17.93 -37.97 -3.47
C ILE A 116 19.22 -38.75 -3.72
N GLU A 117 19.14 -40.07 -3.89
CA GLU A 117 20.33 -40.92 -4.12
C GLU A 117 21.10 -40.49 -5.38
N SER A 118 20.39 -40.23 -6.48
CA SER A 118 20.99 -39.75 -7.73
C SER A 118 21.69 -38.41 -7.56
N LYS A 119 21.08 -37.45 -6.85
CA LYS A 119 21.67 -36.13 -6.63
C LYS A 119 22.83 -36.15 -5.64
N LEU A 120 22.82 -37.05 -4.66
CA LEU A 120 23.97 -37.27 -3.78
C LEU A 120 25.13 -37.94 -4.52
N ALA A 121 24.87 -38.87 -5.44
CA ALA A 121 25.89 -39.45 -6.30
C ALA A 121 26.52 -38.40 -7.23
N GLU A 122 25.70 -37.53 -7.83
CA GLU A 122 26.15 -36.39 -8.65
C GLU A 122 27.01 -35.42 -7.81
N CYS A 123 26.57 -35.11 -6.59
CA CYS A 123 27.33 -34.30 -5.63
C CYS A 123 28.72 -34.87 -5.36
N ASN A 124 28.83 -36.18 -5.08
CA ASN A 124 30.11 -36.84 -4.82
C ASN A 124 31.05 -36.83 -6.03
N ASN A 125 30.49 -36.98 -7.24
CA ASN A 125 31.27 -36.87 -8.47
C ASN A 125 31.85 -35.45 -8.64
N TYR A 126 31.02 -34.42 -8.45
CA TYR A 126 31.49 -33.03 -8.50
C TYR A 126 32.53 -32.70 -7.43
N LEU A 127 32.37 -33.22 -6.21
CA LEU A 127 33.37 -33.09 -5.15
C LEU A 127 34.73 -33.68 -5.55
N THR A 128 34.71 -34.87 -6.16
CA THR A 128 35.92 -35.57 -6.61
C THR A 128 36.64 -34.80 -7.73
N ASN A 129 35.89 -34.16 -8.62
CA ASN A 129 36.43 -33.41 -9.75
C ASN A 129 36.76 -31.94 -9.44
N GLY A 130 36.60 -31.50 -8.18
CA GLY A 130 36.86 -30.12 -7.77
C GLY A 130 35.81 -29.09 -8.23
N ASN A 131 34.65 -29.51 -8.73
CA ASN A 131 33.55 -28.62 -9.10
C ASN A 131 32.62 -28.37 -7.89
N PHE A 132 33.08 -27.54 -6.95
CA PHE A 132 32.39 -27.38 -5.68
C PHE A 132 31.03 -26.66 -5.78
N ASP A 133 30.85 -25.75 -6.75
CA ASP A 133 29.55 -25.12 -7.04
C ASP A 133 28.55 -26.14 -7.58
N GLY A 134 28.98 -27.02 -8.49
CA GLY A 134 28.18 -28.16 -8.95
C GLY A 134 27.77 -29.08 -7.81
N ALA A 135 28.72 -29.40 -6.92
CA ALA A 135 28.45 -30.22 -5.73
C ALA A 135 27.40 -29.57 -4.81
N TYR A 136 27.53 -28.28 -4.53
CA TYR A 136 26.57 -27.54 -3.71
C TYR A 136 25.15 -27.54 -4.31
N LYS A 137 25.03 -27.28 -5.62
CA LYS A 137 23.74 -27.28 -6.33
C LYS A 137 23.09 -28.68 -6.32
N ALA A 138 23.88 -29.72 -6.53
CA ALA A 138 23.41 -31.10 -6.47
C ALA A 138 22.91 -31.47 -5.06
N TYR A 139 23.68 -31.12 -4.02
CA TYR A 139 23.30 -31.31 -2.62
C TYR A 139 22.00 -30.57 -2.27
N LYS A 140 21.88 -29.28 -2.64
CA LYS A 140 20.66 -28.50 -2.37
C LYS A 140 19.43 -29.04 -3.10
N THR A 141 19.60 -29.62 -4.29
CA THR A 141 18.51 -30.30 -4.98
C THR A 141 18.07 -31.56 -4.22
N ALA A 142 19.03 -32.34 -3.68
CA ALA A 142 18.72 -33.48 -2.83
C ALA A 142 17.99 -33.06 -1.54
N GLU A 143 18.40 -31.96 -0.91
CA GLU A 143 17.76 -31.41 0.30
C GLU A 143 16.29 -31.02 0.04
N ILE A 144 16.03 -30.35 -1.10
CA ILE A 144 14.67 -30.01 -1.54
C ILE A 144 13.81 -31.28 -1.69
N PHE A 145 14.38 -32.34 -2.29
CA PHE A 145 13.71 -33.62 -2.44
C PHE A 145 13.45 -34.31 -1.09
N GLY A 146 14.40 -34.24 -0.15
CA GLY A 146 14.23 -34.75 1.22
C GLY A 146 13.12 -34.05 1.98
N ASN A 147 13.07 -32.72 1.93
CA ASN A 147 12.04 -31.91 2.58
C ASN A 147 10.62 -32.25 2.09
N LYS A 148 10.46 -32.57 0.79
CA LYS A 148 9.18 -32.98 0.18
C LYS A 148 8.61 -34.28 0.76
N ILE A 149 9.44 -35.12 1.36
CA ILE A 149 9.04 -36.42 1.94
C ILE A 149 9.32 -36.52 3.44
N GLY A 150 9.61 -35.38 4.10
CA GLY A 150 9.93 -35.34 5.53
C GLY A 150 11.17 -36.15 5.92
N LYS A 151 12.09 -36.41 4.97
CA LYS A 151 13.36 -37.07 5.25
C LYS A 151 14.48 -36.05 5.17
N ASP A 152 15.19 -35.89 6.28
CA ASP A 152 16.49 -35.24 6.26
C ASP A 152 17.41 -36.01 5.30
N THR A 153 18.16 -35.29 4.46
CA THR A 153 19.18 -35.84 3.56
C THR A 153 20.36 -36.51 4.27
N ARG A 154 20.29 -36.65 5.61
CA ARG A 154 21.13 -37.49 6.50
C ARG A 154 22.62 -37.21 6.53
N ASP A 155 23.14 -36.31 5.70
CA ASP A 155 24.60 -36.11 5.65
C ASP A 155 24.98 -34.63 5.69
N GLY A 156 24.80 -34.02 6.87
CA GLY A 156 25.42 -32.73 7.19
C GLY A 156 26.95 -32.75 6.98
N LYS A 157 27.58 -33.94 7.03
CA LYS A 157 29.01 -34.14 6.75
C LYS A 157 29.38 -33.80 5.29
N ILE A 158 28.54 -34.14 4.31
CA ILE A 158 28.79 -33.80 2.90
C ILE A 158 28.75 -32.28 2.72
N LEU A 159 27.78 -31.62 3.35
CA LEU A 159 27.66 -30.17 3.27
C LEU A 159 28.85 -29.45 3.93
N ILE A 160 29.29 -29.95 5.09
CA ILE A 160 30.50 -29.50 5.78
C ILE A 160 31.75 -29.66 4.89
N GLU A 161 31.89 -30.79 4.18
CA GLU A 161 33.02 -31.02 3.26
C GLU A 161 32.95 -30.08 2.04
N ILE A 162 31.76 -29.85 1.46
CA ILE A 162 31.57 -28.86 0.38
C ILE A 162 32.03 -27.47 0.83
N TYR A 163 31.57 -27.01 2.00
CA TYR A 163 31.97 -25.70 2.51
C TYR A 163 33.45 -25.62 2.86
N THR A 164 34.03 -26.70 3.41
CA THR A 164 35.47 -26.81 3.67
C THR A 164 36.29 -26.63 2.38
N ARG A 165 35.88 -27.28 1.29
CA ARG A 165 36.58 -27.20 0.00
C ARG A 165 36.39 -25.86 -0.71
N LEU A 166 35.17 -25.32 -0.70
CA LEU A 166 34.88 -23.98 -1.20
C LEU A 166 35.71 -22.93 -0.46
N CYS A 167 35.76 -23.00 0.87
CA CYS A 167 36.57 -22.11 1.70
C CYS A 167 38.05 -22.14 1.27
N LYS A 168 38.65 -23.33 1.14
CA LYS A 168 40.04 -23.48 0.68
C LYS A 168 40.27 -22.88 -0.71
N SER A 169 39.36 -23.12 -1.65
CA SER A 169 39.44 -22.57 -3.01
C SER A 169 39.46 -21.03 -3.00
N GLU A 170 38.58 -20.41 -2.20
CA GLU A 170 38.48 -18.95 -2.09
C GLU A 170 39.68 -18.36 -1.33
N ILE A 171 40.22 -19.05 -0.32
CA ILE A 171 41.47 -18.68 0.37
C ILE A 171 42.63 -18.62 -0.63
N GLU A 172 42.83 -19.67 -1.44
CA GLU A 172 43.93 -19.71 -2.42
C GLU A 172 43.78 -18.63 -3.49
N THR A 173 42.56 -18.37 -3.93
CA THR A 173 42.26 -17.27 -4.85
C THR A 173 42.56 -15.91 -4.21
N ALA A 174 42.15 -15.70 -2.94
CA ALA A 174 42.43 -14.47 -2.21
C ALA A 174 43.93 -14.25 -1.99
N LYS A 175 44.71 -15.29 -1.69
CA LYS A 175 46.18 -15.23 -1.58
C LYS A 175 46.81 -14.83 -2.91
N LYS A 176 46.37 -15.46 -4.01
CA LYS A 176 46.86 -15.13 -5.36
C LYS A 176 46.56 -13.68 -5.72
N ASP A 177 45.31 -13.25 -5.58
CA ASP A 177 44.89 -11.87 -5.88
C ASP A 177 45.62 -10.86 -4.99
N LEU A 178 45.88 -11.17 -3.71
CA LEU A 178 46.67 -10.32 -2.83
C LEU A 178 48.10 -10.14 -3.33
N ASN A 179 48.75 -11.24 -3.75
CA ASN A 179 50.11 -11.20 -4.32
C ASN A 179 50.16 -10.41 -5.64
N ASP A 180 49.13 -10.57 -6.48
CA ASP A 180 48.98 -9.87 -7.75
C ASP A 180 48.53 -8.40 -7.56
N LYS A 181 48.34 -7.95 -6.31
CA LYS A 181 47.82 -6.62 -5.95
C LYS A 181 46.47 -6.31 -6.61
N ASN A 182 45.63 -7.34 -6.74
CA ASN A 182 44.28 -7.26 -7.25
C ASN A 182 43.28 -7.05 -6.10
N ILE A 183 42.43 -6.02 -6.20
CA ILE A 183 41.45 -5.68 -5.15
C ILE A 183 40.38 -6.76 -4.94
N ASN A 184 40.19 -7.65 -5.92
CA ASN A 184 39.24 -8.77 -5.83
C ASN A 184 39.53 -9.71 -4.64
N CYS A 185 40.76 -9.71 -4.10
CA CYS A 185 41.08 -10.45 -2.89
C CYS A 185 40.17 -10.11 -1.70
N VAL A 186 39.65 -8.87 -1.63
CA VAL A 186 38.72 -8.42 -0.59
C VAL A 186 37.38 -9.14 -0.69
N GLU A 187 36.81 -9.24 -1.89
CA GLU A 187 35.56 -9.98 -2.09
C GLU A 187 35.76 -11.46 -1.75
N LYS A 188 36.86 -12.03 -2.24
CA LYS A 188 37.21 -13.45 -2.06
C LYS A 188 37.36 -13.83 -0.59
N ILE A 189 37.96 -12.97 0.23
CA ILE A 189 38.12 -13.28 1.66
C ILE A 189 36.80 -13.24 2.44
N PHE A 190 35.84 -12.38 2.07
CA PHE A 190 34.51 -12.37 2.69
C PHE A 190 33.68 -13.59 2.29
N VAL A 191 33.83 -14.07 1.06
CA VAL A 191 33.20 -15.33 0.64
C VAL A 191 33.80 -16.51 1.40
N ALA A 192 35.14 -16.56 1.54
CA ALA A 192 35.82 -17.59 2.32
C ALA A 192 35.38 -17.59 3.80
N GLU A 193 35.19 -16.43 4.42
CA GLU A 193 34.69 -16.31 5.80
C GLU A 193 33.31 -16.95 5.98
N LYS A 194 32.37 -16.66 5.07
CA LYS A 194 31.03 -17.28 5.11
C LYS A 194 31.09 -18.80 4.95
N TYR A 195 32.02 -19.32 4.14
CA TYR A 195 32.20 -20.76 4.00
C TYR A 195 32.89 -21.38 5.22
N ALA A 196 33.85 -20.69 5.83
CA ALA A 196 34.51 -21.13 7.05
C ALA A 196 33.49 -21.29 8.19
N GLU A 197 32.62 -20.29 8.41
CA GLU A 197 31.54 -20.34 9.41
C GLU A 197 30.65 -21.57 9.23
N LYS A 198 30.24 -21.87 7.99
CA LYS A 198 29.36 -23.00 7.67
C LYS A 198 30.06 -24.36 7.64
N SER A 199 31.39 -24.38 7.55
CA SER A 199 32.17 -25.60 7.56
C SER A 199 32.41 -26.15 8.98
N GLU A 200 32.11 -25.36 10.01
CA GLU A 200 32.44 -25.69 11.42
C GLU A 200 33.93 -26.04 11.64
N ASN A 201 34.80 -25.68 10.70
CA ASN A 201 36.22 -26.01 10.72
C ASN A 201 37.02 -24.87 11.35
N THR A 202 37.35 -25.02 12.63
CA THR A 202 38.08 -24.01 13.41
C THR A 202 39.46 -23.67 12.83
N ILE A 203 40.13 -24.62 12.17
CA ILE A 203 41.43 -24.39 11.51
C ILE A 203 41.26 -23.44 10.33
N LEU A 204 40.25 -23.68 9.48
CA LEU A 204 39.95 -22.80 8.34
C LEU A 204 39.49 -21.43 8.81
N SER A 205 38.65 -21.35 9.84
CA SER A 205 38.23 -20.06 10.40
C SER A 205 39.42 -19.25 10.90
N ASN A 206 40.41 -19.89 11.52
CA ASN A 206 41.65 -19.22 11.95
C ASN A 206 42.52 -18.78 10.76
N GLU A 207 42.61 -19.60 9.70
CA GLU A 207 43.34 -19.25 8.48
C GLU A 207 42.71 -18.04 7.78
N VAL A 208 41.38 -18.04 7.61
CA VAL A 208 40.63 -16.90 7.04
C VAL A 208 40.82 -15.66 7.89
N ALA A 209 40.69 -15.76 9.22
CA ALA A 209 40.86 -14.61 10.12
C ALA A 209 42.25 -13.99 10.02
N LYS A 210 43.30 -14.80 9.82
CA LYS A 210 44.67 -14.32 9.60
C LYS A 210 44.79 -13.61 8.25
N LEU A 211 44.37 -14.25 7.16
CA LEU A 211 44.46 -13.70 5.81
C LEU A 211 43.60 -12.43 5.64
N LYS A 212 42.43 -12.38 6.29
CA LYS A 212 41.52 -11.23 6.29
C LYS A 212 42.19 -9.95 6.79
N LYS A 213 43.06 -10.04 7.80
CA LYS A 213 43.81 -8.86 8.29
C LYS A 213 44.72 -8.28 7.20
N ASP A 214 45.45 -9.13 6.49
CA ASP A 214 46.38 -8.70 5.44
C ASP A 214 45.63 -8.15 4.21
N VAL A 215 44.55 -8.83 3.80
CA VAL A 215 43.69 -8.42 2.69
C VAL A 215 43.02 -7.08 2.96
N LEU A 216 42.45 -6.89 4.15
CA LEU A 216 41.77 -5.64 4.51
C LEU A 216 42.77 -4.48 4.66
N LYS A 217 43.98 -4.74 5.18
CA LYS A 217 45.06 -3.75 5.20
C LYS A 217 45.45 -3.32 3.79
N PHE A 218 45.64 -4.27 2.88
CA PHE A 218 45.92 -3.98 1.46
C PHE A 218 44.78 -3.18 0.82
N GLY A 219 43.53 -3.58 1.04
CA GLY A 219 42.35 -2.87 0.52
C GLY A 219 42.28 -1.43 1.03
N TRP A 220 42.56 -1.20 2.32
CA TRP A 220 42.63 0.13 2.92
C TRP A 220 43.73 1.00 2.27
N GLU A 221 44.95 0.48 2.11
CA GLU A 221 46.07 1.22 1.49
C GLU A 221 45.76 1.58 0.03
N LEU A 222 45.24 0.61 -0.74
CA LEU A 222 44.90 0.82 -2.14
C LEU A 222 43.80 1.87 -2.31
N LYS A 223 42.71 1.77 -1.53
CA LYS A 223 41.59 2.73 -1.60
C LYS A 223 41.95 4.11 -1.08
N THR A 224 42.83 4.22 -0.08
CA THR A 224 43.37 5.50 0.37
C THR A 224 44.19 6.17 -0.74
N LYS A 225 45.02 5.41 -1.46
CA LYS A 225 45.80 5.91 -2.60
C LYS A 225 44.90 6.33 -3.76
N GLU A 226 43.88 5.53 -4.07
CA GLU A 226 42.86 5.85 -5.08
C GLU A 226 42.15 7.17 -4.74
N ALA A 227 41.68 7.31 -3.50
CA ALA A 227 41.03 8.53 -3.02
C ALA A 227 41.94 9.76 -3.16
N LYS A 228 43.22 9.65 -2.78
CA LYS A 228 44.20 10.74 -2.94
C LYS A 228 44.39 11.16 -4.40
N ASN A 229 44.48 10.19 -5.31
CA ASN A 229 44.64 10.46 -6.75
C ASN A 229 43.40 11.10 -7.38
N LEU A 230 42.22 10.78 -6.87
CA LEU A 230 40.94 11.29 -7.36
C LEU A 230 40.50 12.59 -6.70
N SER A 231 41.03 12.92 -5.51
CA SER A 231 40.59 14.05 -4.67
C SER A 231 40.34 15.36 -5.43
N LYS A 232 41.19 15.69 -6.41
CA LYS A 232 41.05 16.90 -7.25
C LYS A 232 40.37 16.66 -8.61
N LYS A 233 40.35 15.43 -9.11
CA LYS A 233 39.85 15.08 -10.46
C LYS A 233 38.37 14.73 -10.44
N ASP A 234 37.96 13.99 -9.43
CA ASP A 234 36.61 13.49 -9.24
C ASP A 234 36.36 13.32 -7.72
N PRO A 235 36.01 14.41 -7.01
CA PRO A 235 35.82 14.38 -5.57
C PRO A 235 34.73 13.40 -5.12
N VAL A 236 33.75 13.10 -5.98
CA VAL A 236 32.69 12.14 -5.69
C VAL A 236 33.25 10.72 -5.64
N LYS A 237 34.01 10.30 -6.67
CA LYS A 237 34.67 8.99 -6.64
C LYS A 237 35.74 8.90 -5.55
N ALA A 238 36.44 10.01 -5.27
CA ALA A 238 37.37 10.07 -4.16
C ALA A 238 36.67 9.81 -2.81
N LEU A 239 35.46 10.34 -2.62
CA LEU A 239 34.67 10.11 -1.42
C LEU A 239 34.23 8.63 -1.28
N VAL A 240 33.81 8.00 -2.38
CA VAL A 240 33.49 6.56 -2.38
C VAL A 240 34.72 5.72 -2.02
N ALA A 241 35.88 6.05 -2.58
CA ALA A 241 37.13 5.37 -2.27
C ALA A 241 37.54 5.55 -0.80
N ILE A 242 37.46 6.76 -0.23
CA ILE A 242 37.86 6.99 1.18
C ILE A 242 36.90 6.32 2.17
N LEU A 243 35.60 6.31 1.89
CA LEU A 243 34.62 5.59 2.73
C LEU A 243 34.84 4.07 2.67
N SER A 244 35.21 3.53 1.51
CA SER A 244 35.59 2.12 1.37
C SER A 244 36.84 1.80 2.21
N ALA A 245 37.83 2.70 2.19
CA ALA A 245 39.04 2.57 2.99
C ALA A 245 38.74 2.59 4.50
N GLU A 246 37.87 3.49 4.96
CA GLU A 246 37.41 3.57 6.36
C GLU A 246 36.69 2.28 6.79
N ASN A 247 35.84 1.72 5.92
CA ASN A 247 35.16 0.45 6.18
C ASN A 247 36.12 -0.74 6.29
N TYR A 248 37.20 -0.77 5.51
CA TYR A 248 38.21 -1.81 5.65
C TYR A 248 39.03 -1.64 6.93
N ALA A 249 39.41 -0.40 7.26
CA ALA A 249 40.18 -0.08 8.46
C ALA A 249 39.42 -0.38 9.76
N SER A 250 38.11 -0.11 9.81
CA SER A 250 37.27 -0.41 10.98
C SER A 250 37.21 -1.90 11.29
N GLN A 251 37.20 -2.74 10.26
CA GLN A 251 37.15 -4.20 10.41
C GLN A 251 38.46 -4.82 10.90
N VAL A 252 39.59 -4.12 10.77
CA VAL A 252 40.89 -4.56 11.32
C VAL A 252 41.29 -3.81 12.59
N ASN A 253 40.37 -3.06 13.21
CA ASN A 253 40.61 -2.25 14.40
C ASN A 253 41.82 -1.31 14.28
N THR A 254 42.08 -0.80 13.07
CA THR A 254 43.12 0.21 12.84
C THR A 254 42.49 1.59 12.76
N THR A 255 43.05 2.55 13.49
CA THR A 255 42.63 3.96 13.37
C THR A 255 43.02 4.49 11.99
N ALA A 256 42.04 4.60 11.10
CA ALA A 256 42.26 5.20 9.78
C ALA A 256 42.68 6.67 9.96
N LYS A 257 43.92 7.02 9.58
CA LYS A 257 44.35 8.42 9.46
C LYS A 257 43.81 9.05 8.16
N THR A 258 42.50 8.93 7.92
CA THR A 258 41.84 9.41 6.69
C THR A 258 41.20 10.77 6.85
N GLU A 259 41.04 11.28 8.09
CA GLU A 259 40.31 12.52 8.36
C GLU A 259 40.82 13.74 7.60
N GLN A 260 42.15 13.92 7.53
CA GLN A 260 42.72 15.04 6.77
C GLN A 260 42.43 14.94 5.28
N LEU A 261 42.55 13.74 4.70
CA LEU A 261 42.25 13.50 3.28
C LEU A 261 40.75 13.63 3.00
N LYS A 262 39.90 13.20 3.93
CA LYS A 262 38.45 13.36 3.86
C LYS A 262 38.06 14.84 3.83
N LYS A 263 38.61 15.66 4.74
CA LYS A 263 38.43 17.11 4.73
C LYS A 263 38.88 17.74 3.41
N GLU A 264 40.02 17.30 2.87
CA GLU A 264 40.50 17.76 1.56
C GLU A 264 39.52 17.42 0.42
N ILE A 265 39.03 16.18 0.37
CA ILE A 265 38.06 15.71 -0.63
C ILE A 265 36.76 16.51 -0.55
N TYR A 266 36.21 16.72 0.65
CA TYR A 266 35.00 17.53 0.83
C TYR A 266 35.23 19.00 0.46
N GLY A 267 36.41 19.56 0.76
CA GLY A 267 36.77 20.91 0.30
C GLY A 267 36.78 21.00 -1.23
N ASN A 268 37.35 20.02 -1.92
CA ASN A 268 37.32 19.96 -3.39
C ASN A 268 35.91 19.74 -3.94
N LEU A 269 35.08 18.92 -3.28
CA LEU A 269 33.68 18.73 -3.66
C LEU A 269 32.89 20.04 -3.54
N ILE A 270 33.09 20.81 -2.49
CA ILE A 270 32.46 22.12 -2.29
C ILE A 270 32.82 23.06 -3.44
N ARG A 271 34.10 23.13 -3.84
CA ARG A 271 34.55 23.95 -4.99
C ARG A 271 33.82 23.56 -6.28
N VAL A 272 33.88 22.28 -6.64
CA VAL A 272 33.22 21.77 -7.86
C VAL A 272 31.72 22.06 -7.84
N LYS A 273 31.08 21.92 -6.67
CA LYS A 273 29.64 22.19 -6.55
C LYS A 273 29.32 23.68 -6.61
N PHE A 274 30.18 24.58 -6.15
CA PHE A 274 29.99 26.01 -6.39
C PHE A 274 30.13 26.38 -7.88
N ASP A 275 31.09 25.79 -8.59
CA ASP A 275 31.23 25.98 -10.04
C ASP A 275 29.97 25.51 -10.78
N GLU A 276 29.45 24.34 -10.40
CA GLU A 276 28.20 23.78 -10.93
C GLU A 276 26.98 24.67 -10.63
N VAL A 277 26.92 25.29 -9.45
CA VAL A 277 25.86 26.26 -9.13
C VAL A 277 25.92 27.45 -10.07
N ASN A 278 27.10 28.04 -10.25
CA ASN A 278 27.29 29.20 -11.12
C ASN A 278 26.96 28.88 -12.59
N GLU A 279 27.39 27.72 -13.09
CA GLU A 279 27.06 27.24 -14.43
C GLU A 279 25.54 27.09 -14.62
N ASN A 280 24.87 26.44 -13.66
CA ASN A 280 23.43 26.21 -13.72
C ASN A 280 22.64 27.53 -13.63
N LEU A 281 23.08 28.48 -12.78
CA LEU A 281 22.47 29.81 -12.74
C LEU A 281 22.65 30.55 -14.07
N GLY A 282 23.81 30.42 -14.74
CA GLY A 282 24.03 30.96 -16.09
C GLY A 282 23.09 30.38 -17.14
N LYS A 283 22.73 29.09 -17.02
CA LYS A 283 21.72 28.40 -17.86
C LYS A 283 20.28 28.66 -17.42
N LYS A 284 20.07 29.47 -16.38
CA LYS A 284 18.78 29.68 -15.70
C LYS A 284 18.16 28.39 -15.12
N ASP A 285 18.95 27.33 -14.90
CA ASP A 285 18.48 26.11 -14.23
C ASP A 285 18.60 26.24 -12.70
N TYR A 286 17.63 26.94 -12.12
CA TYR A 286 17.60 27.16 -10.67
C TYR A 286 17.42 25.85 -9.87
N LYS A 287 16.81 24.80 -10.45
CA LYS A 287 16.56 23.55 -9.75
C LYS A 287 17.87 22.80 -9.52
N SER A 288 18.68 22.67 -10.57
CA SER A 288 20.01 22.07 -10.48
C SER A 288 20.95 22.89 -9.58
N ALA A 289 20.88 24.22 -9.66
CA ALA A 289 21.63 25.11 -8.74
C ALA A 289 21.26 24.89 -7.27
N LEU A 290 19.96 24.83 -6.93
CA LEU A 290 19.53 24.58 -5.55
C LEU A 290 19.92 23.18 -5.05
N SER A 291 19.89 22.17 -5.92
CA SER A 291 20.35 20.81 -5.62
C SER A 291 21.85 20.77 -5.33
N ALA A 292 22.68 21.43 -6.13
CA ALA A 292 24.12 21.52 -5.90
C ALA A 292 24.45 22.26 -4.58
N LEU A 293 23.73 23.35 -4.27
CA LEU A 293 23.85 24.04 -2.96
C LEU A 293 23.47 23.14 -1.77
N ALA A 294 22.52 22.21 -1.94
CA ALA A 294 22.19 21.25 -0.88
C ALA A 294 23.36 20.29 -0.61
N VAL A 295 24.07 19.86 -1.65
CA VAL A 295 25.29 19.04 -1.52
C VAL A 295 26.38 19.81 -0.79
N VAL A 296 26.57 21.10 -1.08
CA VAL A 296 27.51 21.96 -0.35
C VAL A 296 27.17 22.00 1.14
N ARG A 297 25.92 22.30 1.50
CA ARG A 297 25.49 22.33 2.92
C ARG A 297 25.72 21.03 3.65
N ASN A 298 25.40 19.90 3.02
CA ASN A 298 25.62 18.59 3.62
C ASN A 298 27.12 18.33 3.82
N SER A 299 27.95 18.70 2.85
CA SER A 299 29.42 18.58 2.94
C SER A 299 29.99 19.38 4.11
N VAL A 300 29.54 20.63 4.28
CA VAL A 300 29.91 21.50 5.42
C VAL A 300 29.50 20.84 6.73
N LYS A 301 28.25 20.39 6.85
CA LYS A 301 27.73 19.74 8.06
C LYS A 301 28.50 18.46 8.42
N THR A 302 28.91 17.68 7.42
CA THR A 302 29.60 16.40 7.63
C THR A 302 31.04 16.58 8.07
N CYS A 303 31.76 17.57 7.54
CA CYS A 303 33.21 17.72 7.81
C CYS A 303 33.62 18.99 8.57
N GLY A 304 32.69 19.86 8.92
CA GLY A 304 32.97 21.11 9.63
C GLY A 304 33.85 22.07 8.83
N ILE A 305 33.65 22.13 7.51
CA ILE A 305 34.41 23.02 6.62
C ILE A 305 33.68 24.36 6.56
N GLU A 306 34.17 25.35 7.28
CA GLU A 306 33.56 26.68 7.34
C GLU A 306 34.07 27.62 6.23
N GLU A 307 35.30 27.39 5.77
CA GLU A 307 35.98 28.23 4.79
C GLU A 307 36.58 27.41 3.65
N VAL A 308 36.41 27.88 2.41
CA VAL A 308 37.08 27.35 1.21
C VAL A 308 37.58 28.53 0.38
N ASP A 309 38.85 28.49 -0.01
CA ASP A 309 39.50 29.53 -0.84
C ASP A 309 39.38 30.96 -0.30
N GLY A 310 39.50 31.15 1.02
CA GLY A 310 39.41 32.46 1.64
C GLY A 310 37.98 32.97 1.84
N LYS A 311 36.96 32.16 1.53
CA LYS A 311 35.55 32.55 1.61
C LYS A 311 34.79 31.69 2.61
N MET A 312 33.96 32.36 3.42
CA MET A 312 32.99 31.70 4.28
C MET A 312 31.95 30.96 3.43
N VAL A 313 31.88 29.64 3.56
CA VAL A 313 30.99 28.79 2.75
C VAL A 313 29.53 29.12 3.04
N SER A 314 29.19 29.47 4.29
CA SER A 314 27.84 29.86 4.70
C SER A 314 27.33 31.10 3.96
N GLU A 315 28.16 32.15 3.85
CA GLU A 315 27.82 33.41 3.19
C GLU A 315 27.66 33.22 1.67
N GLU A 316 28.58 32.50 1.04
CA GLU A 316 28.51 32.20 -0.41
C GLU A 316 27.26 31.37 -0.74
N VAL A 317 26.94 30.36 0.09
CA VAL A 317 25.71 29.57 -0.06
C VAL A 317 24.46 30.45 0.06
N GLU A 318 24.42 31.39 1.01
CA GLU A 318 23.30 32.30 1.17
C GLU A 318 23.12 33.21 -0.05
N ASN A 319 24.21 33.78 -0.55
CA ASN A 319 24.20 34.65 -1.72
C ASN A 319 23.75 33.91 -2.98
N LEU A 320 24.33 32.76 -3.28
CA LEU A 320 23.97 31.95 -4.44
C LEU A 320 22.55 31.40 -4.34
N GLN A 321 22.08 31.08 -3.13
CA GLN A 321 20.69 30.68 -2.92
C GLN A 321 19.71 31.81 -3.22
N LYS A 322 19.99 33.05 -2.78
CA LYS A 322 19.17 34.22 -3.13
C LYS A 322 19.15 34.43 -4.65
N ASN A 323 20.29 34.26 -5.32
CA ASN A 323 20.36 34.34 -6.79
C ASN A 323 19.49 33.25 -7.46
N ALA A 324 19.60 32.00 -7.00
CA ALA A 324 18.77 30.90 -7.48
C ALA A 324 17.27 31.17 -7.31
N TYR A 325 16.85 31.74 -6.18
CA TYR A 325 15.45 32.11 -5.97
C TYR A 325 15.00 33.26 -6.89
N ASN A 326 15.85 34.25 -7.17
CA ASN A 326 15.51 35.30 -8.13
C ASN A 326 15.28 34.70 -9.53
N VAL A 327 16.20 33.84 -10.00
CA VAL A 327 16.07 33.13 -11.29
C VAL A 327 14.81 32.25 -11.31
N ALA A 328 14.51 31.56 -10.21
CA ALA A 328 13.31 30.74 -10.10
C ALA A 328 12.04 31.56 -10.31
N VAL A 329 11.93 32.72 -9.65
CA VAL A 329 10.77 33.62 -9.79
C VAL A 329 10.60 34.08 -11.24
N GLU A 330 11.68 34.51 -11.91
CA GLU A 330 11.63 34.96 -13.30
C GLU A 330 11.19 33.87 -14.28
N ASN A 331 11.75 32.67 -14.11
CA ASN A 331 11.40 31.52 -14.94
C ASN A 331 9.95 31.11 -14.73
N LEU A 332 9.51 30.97 -13.47
CA LEU A 332 8.14 30.56 -13.14
C LEU A 332 7.10 31.57 -13.63
N ILE A 333 7.41 32.88 -13.62
CA ILE A 333 6.52 33.88 -14.25
C ILE A 333 6.39 33.61 -15.76
N SER A 334 7.49 33.27 -16.42
CA SER A 334 7.51 32.99 -17.86
C SER A 334 6.80 31.68 -18.19
N GLU A 335 7.05 30.62 -17.42
CA GLU A 335 6.37 29.32 -17.49
C GLU A 335 4.87 29.49 -17.27
N GLY A 336 4.47 30.19 -16.21
CA GLY A 336 3.07 30.48 -15.91
C GLY A 336 2.39 31.25 -17.04
N LYS A 337 3.05 32.25 -17.64
CA LYS A 337 2.51 32.96 -18.81
C LYS A 337 2.32 32.03 -20.02
N ASN A 338 3.23 31.09 -20.24
CA ASN A 338 3.11 30.11 -21.31
C ASN A 338 2.01 29.08 -21.02
N ALA A 339 1.85 28.65 -19.77
CA ALA A 339 0.76 27.79 -19.33
C ALA A 339 -0.60 28.45 -19.58
N ILE A 340 -0.75 29.75 -19.28
CA ILE A 340 -1.95 30.53 -19.63
C ILE A 340 -2.21 30.51 -21.15
N LYS A 341 -1.19 30.76 -21.99
CA LYS A 341 -1.33 30.71 -23.46
C LYS A 341 -1.79 29.33 -23.95
N ASN A 342 -1.30 28.27 -23.30
CA ASN A 342 -1.62 26.88 -23.63
C ASN A 342 -2.91 26.37 -22.96
N LYS A 343 -3.66 27.25 -22.27
CA LYS A 343 -4.88 26.91 -21.50
C LYS A 343 -4.65 25.86 -20.40
N ASP A 344 -3.42 25.75 -19.89
CA ASP A 344 -3.07 24.90 -18.76
C ASP A 344 -3.12 25.70 -17.45
N HIS A 345 -4.29 25.70 -16.83
CA HIS A 345 -4.51 26.38 -15.55
C HIS A 345 -3.84 25.68 -14.36
N THR A 346 -3.60 24.37 -14.44
CA THR A 346 -3.00 23.58 -13.34
C THR A 346 -1.54 23.96 -13.14
N THR A 347 -0.79 24.02 -14.24
CA THR A 347 0.60 24.49 -14.21
C THR A 347 0.66 25.95 -13.77
N ALA A 348 -0.20 26.83 -14.31
CA ALA A 348 -0.23 28.24 -13.93
C ALA A 348 -0.50 28.46 -12.42
N PHE A 349 -1.39 27.68 -11.79
CA PHE A 349 -1.60 27.74 -10.33
C PHE A 349 -0.40 27.23 -9.54
N THR A 350 0.24 26.16 -10.01
CA THR A 350 1.43 25.60 -9.38
C THR A 350 2.57 26.63 -9.40
N ASP A 351 2.76 27.28 -10.54
CA ASP A 351 3.77 28.33 -10.71
C ASP A 351 3.47 29.55 -9.83
N CYS A 352 2.21 30.00 -9.75
CA CYS A 352 1.81 31.07 -8.81
C CYS A 352 2.26 30.77 -7.38
N LYS A 353 1.97 29.55 -6.90
CA LYS A 353 2.30 29.12 -5.53
C LYS A 353 3.81 29.06 -5.31
N LEU A 354 4.57 28.58 -6.30
CA LEU A 354 6.03 28.51 -6.22
C LEU A 354 6.66 29.92 -6.27
N ILE A 355 6.13 30.83 -7.09
CA ILE A 355 6.57 32.23 -7.12
C ILE A 355 6.39 32.86 -5.75
N GLU A 356 5.23 32.72 -5.11
CA GLU A 356 5.00 33.24 -3.75
C GLU A 356 5.98 32.66 -2.73
N SER A 357 6.23 31.35 -2.80
CA SER A 357 7.17 30.69 -1.90
C SER A 357 8.59 31.21 -2.04
N TYR A 358 9.10 31.34 -3.27
CA TYR A 358 10.46 31.84 -3.49
C TYR A 358 10.57 33.36 -3.25
N ALA A 359 9.55 34.14 -3.61
CA ALA A 359 9.49 35.58 -3.33
C ALA A 359 9.50 35.86 -1.82
N ALA A 360 8.76 35.08 -1.02
CA ALA A 360 8.79 35.17 0.43
C ALA A 360 10.18 34.90 1.01
N LYS A 361 10.90 33.89 0.49
CA LYS A 361 12.29 33.61 0.89
C LYS A 361 13.28 34.72 0.52
N LEU A 362 12.90 35.57 -0.44
CA LEU A 362 13.66 36.76 -0.83
C LEU A 362 13.21 38.03 -0.09
N ASN A 363 12.18 37.96 0.77
CA ASN A 363 11.48 39.11 1.33
C ASN A 363 11.04 40.13 0.25
N LYS A 364 10.61 39.63 -0.93
CA LYS A 364 10.14 40.44 -2.05
C LYS A 364 8.65 40.20 -2.29
N LYS A 365 7.95 41.26 -2.70
CA LYS A 365 6.58 41.16 -3.21
C LYS A 365 6.61 41.11 -4.73
N VAL A 366 5.96 40.11 -5.32
CA VAL A 366 5.84 39.94 -6.76
C VAL A 366 4.36 40.04 -7.13
N ASP A 367 4.03 40.88 -8.11
CA ASP A 367 2.66 40.98 -8.61
C ASP A 367 2.38 39.85 -9.61
N ILE A 368 1.69 38.82 -9.12
CA ILE A 368 1.21 37.68 -9.91
C ILE A 368 -0.31 37.63 -10.02
N GLU A 369 -1.01 38.67 -9.55
CA GLU A 369 -2.47 38.63 -9.41
C GLU A 369 -3.16 38.50 -10.76
N LYS A 370 -2.63 39.18 -11.79
CA LYS A 370 -3.10 39.03 -13.17
C LYS A 370 -2.94 37.60 -13.69
N LEU A 371 -1.81 36.96 -13.40
CA LEU A 371 -1.54 35.58 -13.85
C LEU A 371 -2.50 34.59 -13.19
N ARG A 372 -2.75 34.77 -11.88
CA ARG A 372 -3.72 33.99 -11.11
C ARG A 372 -5.15 34.16 -11.62
N LYS A 373 -5.58 35.39 -11.88
CA LYS A 373 -6.92 35.66 -12.43
C LYS A 373 -7.13 34.99 -13.79
N ASN A 374 -6.14 35.07 -14.68
CA ASN A 374 -6.19 34.39 -15.97
C ASN A 374 -6.26 32.85 -15.81
N ALA A 375 -5.55 32.27 -14.84
CA ALA A 375 -5.64 30.84 -14.56
C ALA A 375 -7.05 30.44 -14.10
N TYR A 376 -7.68 31.25 -13.24
CA TYR A 376 -9.07 31.04 -12.82
C TYR A 376 -10.06 31.18 -13.97
N GLU A 377 -9.85 32.11 -14.89
CA GLU A 377 -10.69 32.26 -16.08
C GLU A 377 -10.63 31.00 -16.96
N ILE A 378 -9.43 30.49 -17.25
CA ILE A 378 -9.25 29.24 -18.01
C ILE A 378 -9.90 28.06 -17.27
N ALA A 379 -9.68 27.94 -15.96
CA ALA A 379 -10.26 26.89 -15.14
C ALA A 379 -11.80 26.96 -15.13
N CYS A 380 -12.38 28.17 -15.12
CA CYS A 380 -13.82 28.40 -15.21
C CYS A 380 -14.38 27.78 -16.50
N TYR A 381 -13.85 28.15 -17.67
CA TYR A 381 -14.33 27.61 -18.95
C TYR A 381 -14.08 26.12 -19.10
N SER A 382 -12.97 25.59 -18.58
CA SER A 382 -12.72 24.15 -18.52
C SER A 382 -13.82 23.42 -17.73
N LYS A 383 -14.25 23.98 -16.58
CA LYS A 383 -15.34 23.42 -15.77
C LYS A 383 -16.71 23.58 -16.40
N ILE A 384 -16.97 24.67 -17.13
CA ILE A 384 -18.19 24.82 -17.94
C ILE A 384 -18.30 23.70 -18.97
N ASN A 385 -17.21 23.43 -19.71
CA ASN A 385 -17.19 22.34 -20.71
C ASN A 385 -17.42 20.97 -20.05
N LYS A 386 -16.73 20.68 -18.94
CA LYS A 386 -16.95 19.45 -18.18
C LYS A 386 -18.39 19.33 -17.68
N ALA A 387 -18.97 20.41 -17.15
CA ALA A 387 -20.36 20.43 -16.71
C ALA A 387 -21.31 20.11 -17.88
N LYS A 388 -21.11 20.76 -19.04
CA LYS A 388 -21.91 20.51 -20.25
C LYS A 388 -21.87 19.04 -20.68
N GLU A 389 -20.70 18.42 -20.70
CA GLU A 389 -20.55 17.00 -21.06
C GLU A 389 -21.27 16.06 -20.09
N LEU A 390 -21.12 16.29 -18.78
CA LEU A 390 -21.74 15.45 -17.74
C LEU A 390 -23.25 15.62 -17.72
N LEU A 391 -23.74 16.85 -17.80
CA LEU A 391 -25.17 17.14 -17.81
C LEU A 391 -25.87 16.55 -19.04
N ASN A 392 -25.21 16.55 -20.21
CA ASN A 392 -25.74 15.90 -21.41
C ASN A 392 -25.84 14.38 -21.27
N LYS A 393 -25.06 13.76 -20.39
CA LYS A 393 -25.13 12.33 -20.06
C LYS A 393 -26.12 12.03 -18.93
N GLY A 394 -26.76 13.05 -18.36
CA GLY A 394 -27.63 12.88 -17.18
C GLY A 394 -26.85 12.65 -15.88
N ASP A 395 -25.57 13.01 -15.83
CA ASP A 395 -24.71 12.82 -14.65
C ASP A 395 -24.80 14.02 -13.70
N ALA A 396 -25.11 13.74 -12.42
CA ALA A 396 -25.25 14.72 -11.36
C ALA A 396 -23.94 15.46 -11.03
N ASP A 397 -22.78 14.89 -11.33
CA ASP A 397 -21.48 15.55 -11.15
C ASP A 397 -21.35 16.81 -12.01
N GLY A 398 -22.15 16.92 -13.07
CA GLY A 398 -22.26 18.14 -13.86
C GLY A 398 -22.73 19.35 -13.06
N TYR A 399 -23.61 19.16 -12.06
CA TYR A 399 -24.05 20.23 -11.16
C TYR A 399 -22.90 20.72 -10.27
N ALA A 400 -22.09 19.81 -9.73
CA ALA A 400 -20.93 20.17 -8.93
C ALA A 400 -19.87 20.91 -9.77
N ALA A 401 -19.60 20.42 -10.98
CA ALA A 401 -18.68 21.08 -11.91
C ALA A 401 -19.13 22.51 -12.25
N LEU A 402 -20.43 22.74 -12.44
CA LEU A 402 -21.00 24.05 -12.72
C LEU A 402 -20.82 25.03 -11.54
N ASN A 403 -21.05 24.59 -10.31
CA ASN A 403 -20.83 25.40 -9.11
C ASN A 403 -19.36 25.79 -8.95
N VAL A 404 -18.44 24.89 -9.27
CA VAL A 404 -17.00 25.18 -9.26
C VAL A 404 -16.65 26.21 -10.33
N ALA A 405 -17.26 26.13 -11.52
CA ALA A 405 -17.08 27.14 -12.56
C ALA A 405 -17.50 28.54 -12.08
N GLU A 406 -18.65 28.65 -11.40
CA GLU A 406 -19.12 29.93 -10.84
C GLU A 406 -18.19 30.46 -9.73
N ALA A 407 -17.65 29.58 -8.90
CA ALA A 407 -16.66 29.97 -7.90
C ALA A 407 -15.36 30.48 -8.56
N TYR A 408 -14.91 29.85 -9.66
CA TYR A 408 -13.74 30.29 -10.41
C TYR A 408 -13.97 31.62 -11.14
N SER A 409 -15.17 31.90 -11.68
CA SER A 409 -15.43 33.21 -12.29
C SER A 409 -15.32 34.34 -11.25
N LYS A 410 -15.82 34.12 -10.04
CA LYS A 410 -15.67 35.07 -8.91
C LYS A 410 -14.20 35.29 -8.56
N LYS A 411 -13.39 34.21 -8.48
CA LYS A 411 -11.94 34.32 -8.20
C LYS A 411 -11.14 34.96 -9.34
N ALA A 412 -11.57 34.77 -10.59
CA ALA A 412 -11.02 35.46 -11.75
C ALA A 412 -11.42 36.94 -11.80
N ASN A 413 -12.39 37.37 -10.99
CA ASN A 413 -13.00 38.68 -11.02
C ASN A 413 -13.58 39.02 -12.41
N ILE A 414 -14.27 38.05 -13.02
CA ILE A 414 -15.02 38.22 -14.26
C ILE A 414 -16.52 38.12 -13.98
N ALA A 415 -17.34 38.70 -14.86
CA ALA A 415 -18.79 38.47 -14.82
C ALA A 415 -19.09 36.97 -14.97
N ILE A 416 -20.12 36.47 -14.29
CA ILE A 416 -20.56 35.07 -14.42
C ILE A 416 -20.86 34.80 -15.91
N PRO A 417 -20.17 33.84 -16.56
CA PRO A 417 -20.40 33.53 -17.96
C PRO A 417 -21.86 33.14 -18.22
N LYS A 418 -22.43 33.62 -19.34
CA LYS A 418 -23.85 33.36 -19.69
C LYS A 418 -24.12 31.87 -19.86
N GLU A 419 -23.11 31.10 -20.24
CA GLU A 419 -23.14 29.64 -20.35
C GLU A 419 -23.45 28.98 -18.99
N ILE A 420 -22.96 29.54 -17.88
CA ILE A 420 -23.30 29.03 -16.55
C ILE A 420 -24.79 29.21 -16.28
N GLU A 421 -25.30 30.42 -16.51
CA GLU A 421 -26.73 30.73 -16.34
C GLU A 421 -27.62 29.85 -17.25
N GLY A 422 -27.20 29.63 -18.49
CA GLY A 422 -27.90 28.75 -19.44
C GLY A 422 -27.91 27.27 -19.02
N LEU A 423 -26.87 26.79 -18.33
CA LEU A 423 -26.77 25.40 -17.87
C LEU A 423 -27.49 25.16 -16.53
N LYS A 424 -27.76 26.19 -15.73
CA LYS A 424 -28.38 26.04 -14.39
C LYS A 424 -29.69 25.25 -14.41
N PRO A 425 -30.68 25.55 -15.27
CA PRO A 425 -31.94 24.79 -15.29
C PRO A 425 -31.72 23.30 -15.58
N LEU A 426 -30.84 22.98 -16.55
CA LEU A 426 -30.49 21.60 -16.87
C LEU A 426 -29.78 20.91 -15.70
N ALA A 427 -28.84 21.60 -15.05
CA ALA A 427 -28.12 21.08 -13.89
C ALA A 427 -29.04 20.77 -12.71
N HIS A 428 -30.00 21.66 -12.42
CA HIS A 428 -31.03 21.41 -11.42
C HIS A 428 -31.93 20.24 -11.80
N LYS A 429 -32.34 20.13 -13.08
CA LYS A 429 -33.16 19.00 -13.56
C LYS A 429 -32.44 17.65 -13.44
N VAL A 430 -31.17 17.57 -13.85
CA VAL A 430 -30.36 16.35 -13.74
C VAL A 430 -30.17 15.96 -12.27
N PHE A 431 -29.82 16.93 -11.41
CA PHE A 431 -29.64 16.67 -9.99
C PHE A 431 -30.94 16.27 -9.28
N MET A 432 -32.07 16.85 -9.68
CA MET A 432 -33.41 16.45 -9.23
C MET A 432 -33.66 14.96 -9.54
N ASN A 433 -33.44 14.53 -10.79
CA ASN A 433 -33.63 13.14 -11.20
C ASN A 433 -32.71 12.18 -10.43
N TYR A 434 -31.44 12.56 -10.25
CA TYR A 434 -30.50 11.79 -9.44
C TYR A 434 -30.99 11.59 -8.00
N LYS A 435 -31.45 12.67 -7.35
CA LYS A 435 -31.99 12.58 -5.97
C LYS A 435 -33.29 11.79 -5.91
N PHE A 436 -34.13 11.87 -6.92
CA PHE A 436 -35.34 11.07 -6.98
C PHE A 436 -35.04 9.58 -7.11
N ASN A 437 -34.08 9.21 -7.97
CA ASN A 437 -33.64 7.81 -8.12
C ASN A 437 -32.98 7.28 -6.83
N ALA A 438 -32.12 8.08 -6.20
CA ALA A 438 -31.53 7.72 -4.91
C ALA A 438 -32.60 7.48 -3.83
N ALA A 439 -33.68 8.28 -3.81
CA ALA A 439 -34.80 8.07 -2.91
C ALA A 439 -35.48 6.71 -3.15
N LYS A 440 -35.65 6.29 -4.41
CA LYS A 440 -36.24 4.99 -4.75
C LYS A 440 -35.38 3.81 -4.31
N GLU A 441 -34.06 3.94 -4.43
CA GLU A 441 -33.11 2.88 -4.06
C GLU A 441 -33.13 2.60 -2.54
N VAL A 442 -33.26 3.64 -1.72
CA VAL A 442 -33.16 3.52 -0.25
C VAL A 442 -34.50 3.49 0.47
N ILE A 443 -35.63 3.60 -0.24
CA ILE A 443 -36.97 3.74 0.37
C ILE A 443 -37.37 2.60 1.31
N GLU A 444 -36.83 1.40 1.12
CA GLU A 444 -37.09 0.24 1.99
C GLU A 444 -36.06 0.10 3.11
N SER A 445 -34.77 0.37 2.83
CA SER A 445 -33.67 0.15 3.76
C SER A 445 -33.42 1.35 4.69
N ASP A 446 -33.52 2.57 4.16
CA ASP A 446 -33.40 3.83 4.91
C ASP A 446 -34.46 4.85 4.45
N PRO A 447 -35.69 4.75 4.98
CA PRO A 447 -36.77 5.66 4.63
C PRO A 447 -36.51 7.11 5.05
N SER A 448 -35.61 7.37 6.01
CA SER A 448 -35.31 8.73 6.46
C SER A 448 -34.46 9.47 5.42
N ASP A 449 -33.45 8.79 4.89
CA ASP A 449 -32.64 9.29 3.78
C ASP A 449 -33.46 9.47 2.50
N ALA A 450 -34.40 8.55 2.23
CA ALA A 450 -35.34 8.71 1.12
C ALA A 450 -36.16 10.01 1.23
N VAL A 451 -36.66 10.35 2.43
CA VAL A 451 -37.39 11.60 2.66
C VAL A 451 -36.52 12.83 2.39
N VAL A 452 -35.25 12.84 2.82
CA VAL A 452 -34.32 13.94 2.56
C VAL A 452 -34.07 14.10 1.06
N ALA A 453 -33.86 12.98 0.35
CA ALA A 453 -33.65 12.98 -1.09
C ALA A 453 -34.87 13.51 -1.86
N LEU A 454 -36.09 13.20 -1.41
CA LEU A 454 -37.33 13.75 -1.98
C LEU A 454 -37.47 15.27 -1.76
N LEU A 455 -37.09 15.78 -0.58
CA LEU A 455 -37.09 17.23 -0.34
C LEU A 455 -36.11 17.96 -1.26
N LEU A 456 -34.94 17.37 -1.52
CA LEU A 456 -33.98 17.89 -2.49
C LEU A 456 -34.54 17.81 -3.92
N THR A 457 -35.26 16.76 -4.25
CA THR A 457 -35.97 16.63 -5.53
C THR A 457 -36.94 17.81 -5.73
N GLU A 458 -37.81 18.11 -4.77
CA GLU A 458 -38.74 19.24 -4.85
C GLU A 458 -38.03 20.59 -4.97
N LYS A 459 -36.98 20.81 -4.18
CA LYS A 459 -36.18 22.03 -4.24
C LYS A 459 -35.60 22.23 -5.63
N HIS A 460 -35.00 21.20 -6.20
CA HIS A 460 -34.35 21.30 -7.50
C HIS A 460 -35.34 21.33 -8.67
N ALA A 461 -36.53 20.73 -8.54
CA ALA A 461 -37.63 20.89 -9.49
C ALA A 461 -38.07 22.36 -9.61
N LYS A 462 -38.25 23.04 -8.46
CA LYS A 462 -38.59 24.46 -8.40
C LYS A 462 -37.51 25.34 -9.03
N LEU A 463 -36.24 25.06 -8.72
CA LEU A 463 -35.10 25.81 -9.28
C LEU A 463 -34.91 25.60 -10.79
N ALA A 464 -35.25 24.41 -11.30
CA ALA A 464 -35.24 24.12 -12.72
C ALA A 464 -36.49 24.61 -13.46
N ASN A 465 -37.53 25.04 -12.72
CA ASN A 465 -38.86 25.34 -13.25
C ASN A 465 -39.44 24.18 -14.09
N VAL A 466 -39.36 22.96 -13.56
CA VAL A 466 -39.89 21.75 -14.19
C VAL A 466 -40.90 21.04 -13.29
N SER A 467 -41.78 20.27 -13.93
CA SER A 467 -42.69 19.37 -13.24
C SER A 467 -41.93 18.29 -12.47
N LEU A 468 -42.45 17.89 -11.32
CA LEU A 468 -41.98 16.70 -10.61
C LEU A 468 -42.21 15.43 -11.45
N PRO A 469 -41.42 14.36 -11.24
CA PRO A 469 -41.68 13.05 -11.84
C PRO A 469 -43.11 12.57 -11.59
N ALA A 470 -43.71 11.86 -12.55
CA ALA A 470 -45.11 11.47 -12.50
C ALA A 470 -45.47 10.59 -11.28
N ASP A 471 -44.54 9.73 -10.88
CA ASP A 471 -44.64 8.83 -9.73
C ASP A 471 -44.14 9.46 -8.41
N PHE A 472 -43.82 10.75 -8.40
CA PHE A 472 -43.24 11.42 -7.23
C PHE A 472 -44.14 11.33 -5.99
N GLU A 473 -45.44 11.60 -6.11
CA GLU A 473 -46.37 11.57 -4.98
C GLU A 473 -46.52 10.16 -4.39
N GLU A 474 -46.51 9.13 -5.24
CA GLU A 474 -46.55 7.73 -4.80
C GLU A 474 -45.31 7.38 -3.97
N ILE A 475 -44.11 7.66 -4.52
CA ILE A 475 -42.83 7.42 -3.85
C ILE A 475 -42.73 8.24 -2.55
N LYS A 476 -43.21 9.48 -2.56
CA LYS A 476 -43.25 10.34 -1.37
C LYS A 476 -44.11 9.74 -0.27
N ASN A 477 -45.34 9.34 -0.61
CA ASN A 477 -46.25 8.74 0.36
C ASN A 477 -45.70 7.42 0.91
N LYS A 478 -45.07 6.61 0.06
CA LYS A 478 -44.41 5.37 0.47
C LYS A 478 -43.22 5.63 1.41
N ALA A 479 -42.36 6.60 1.11
CA ALA A 479 -41.21 6.93 1.94
C ALA A 479 -41.64 7.45 3.32
N TYR A 480 -42.62 8.34 3.37
CA TYR A 480 -43.18 8.80 4.65
C TYR A 480 -43.88 7.68 5.41
N GLY A 481 -44.63 6.79 4.75
CA GLY A 481 -45.26 5.62 5.36
C GLY A 481 -44.24 4.65 5.97
N ASN A 482 -43.21 4.28 5.20
CA ASN A 482 -42.11 3.45 5.67
C ASN A 482 -41.34 4.13 6.81
N GLY A 483 -41.10 5.44 6.70
CA GLY A 483 -40.46 6.24 7.75
C GLY A 483 -41.26 6.26 9.05
N ILE A 484 -42.59 6.38 8.97
CA ILE A 484 -43.47 6.27 10.14
C ILE A 484 -43.32 4.90 10.81
N ASN A 485 -43.36 3.82 10.02
CA ASN A 485 -43.21 2.47 10.55
C ASN A 485 -41.83 2.23 11.17
N SER A 486 -40.77 2.70 10.53
CA SER A 486 -39.40 2.65 11.05
C SER A 486 -39.28 3.43 12.37
N LYS A 487 -39.78 4.66 12.44
CA LYS A 487 -39.72 5.47 13.68
C LYS A 487 -40.60 4.95 14.81
N ILE A 488 -41.68 4.23 14.51
CA ILE A 488 -42.42 3.48 15.52
C ILE A 488 -41.54 2.35 16.09
N LYS A 489 -40.87 1.57 15.23
CA LYS A 489 -39.95 0.51 15.68
C LYS A 489 -38.79 1.06 16.51
N ASP A 490 -38.17 2.17 16.08
CA ASP A 490 -37.10 2.85 16.84
C ASP A 490 -37.58 3.21 18.26
N ALA A 491 -38.80 3.76 18.37
CA ALA A 491 -39.39 4.08 19.68
C ALA A 491 -39.69 2.83 20.52
N GLU A 492 -40.17 1.74 19.92
CA GLU A 492 -40.41 0.48 20.62
C GLU A 492 -39.10 -0.12 21.14
N GLU A 493 -38.03 -0.07 20.35
CA GLU A 493 -36.73 -0.60 20.72
C GLU A 493 -36.07 0.22 21.83
N ALA A 494 -36.17 1.55 21.76
CA ALA A 494 -35.75 2.44 22.84
C ALA A 494 -36.47 2.09 24.17
N LEU A 495 -37.79 1.83 24.12
CA LEU A 495 -38.52 1.38 25.32
C LEU A 495 -38.09 0.00 25.81
N LYS A 496 -37.74 -0.96 24.94
CA LYS A 496 -37.24 -2.29 25.36
C LYS A 496 -35.88 -2.20 26.05
N THR A 497 -35.03 -1.28 25.60
CA THR A 497 -33.67 -1.08 26.11
C THR A 497 -33.64 -0.14 27.32
N ASN A 498 -34.81 0.30 27.82
CA ASN A 498 -35.00 1.27 28.89
C ASN A 498 -34.43 2.67 28.58
N ASP A 499 -34.21 3.00 27.30
CA ASP A 499 -33.88 4.34 26.83
C ASP A 499 -35.18 5.14 26.60
N TYR A 500 -35.76 5.63 27.70
CA TYR A 500 -37.05 6.33 27.65
C TYR A 500 -36.96 7.67 26.92
N GLU A 501 -35.86 8.42 27.10
CA GLU A 501 -35.65 9.70 26.41
C GLU A 501 -35.45 9.50 24.90
N GLY A 502 -34.74 8.44 24.51
CA GLY A 502 -34.54 8.04 23.11
C GLY A 502 -35.84 7.73 22.36
N ALA A 503 -36.92 7.35 23.04
CA ALA A 503 -38.21 7.08 22.42
C ALA A 503 -38.96 8.36 21.97
N ILE A 504 -38.66 9.54 22.53
CA ILE A 504 -39.41 10.78 22.27
C ILE A 504 -39.16 11.31 20.85
N GLY A 505 -37.90 11.32 20.41
CA GLY A 505 -37.49 11.83 19.10
C GLY A 505 -38.18 11.12 17.92
N PRO A 506 -38.14 9.77 17.86
CA PRO A 506 -38.84 9.01 16.83
C PRO A 506 -40.36 9.27 16.83
N LEU A 507 -41.02 9.33 18.00
CA LEU A 507 -42.46 9.61 18.10
C LEU A 507 -42.83 11.02 17.61
N SER A 508 -41.97 12.01 17.84
CA SER A 508 -42.15 13.37 17.28
C SER A 508 -42.04 13.35 15.75
N THR A 509 -41.06 12.60 15.24
CA THR A 509 -40.84 12.45 13.79
C THR A 509 -42.04 11.78 13.10
N VAL A 510 -42.63 10.74 13.71
CA VAL A 510 -43.85 10.08 13.20
C VAL A 510 -44.99 11.09 13.03
N LYS A 511 -45.19 11.98 14.01
CA LYS A 511 -46.24 13.01 13.92
C LYS A 511 -45.99 13.94 12.74
N ASN A 512 -44.77 14.47 12.61
CA ASN A 512 -44.40 15.36 11.50
C ASN A 512 -44.57 14.67 10.14
N TYR A 513 -44.22 13.38 10.05
CA TYR A 513 -44.37 12.62 8.81
C TYR A 513 -45.83 12.38 8.46
N ALA A 514 -46.66 11.99 9.44
CA ALA A 514 -48.09 11.77 9.24
C ALA A 514 -48.81 13.05 8.79
N GLU A 515 -48.45 14.21 9.37
CA GLU A 515 -48.98 15.52 8.96
C GLU A 515 -48.60 15.86 7.51
N LYS A 516 -47.35 15.59 7.10
CA LYS A 516 -46.86 15.89 5.74
C LYS A 516 -47.56 15.11 4.63
N ILE A 517 -48.05 13.91 4.91
CA ILE A 517 -48.83 13.11 3.95
C ILE A 517 -50.32 13.07 4.28
N ASN A 518 -50.78 13.95 5.19
CA ASN A 518 -52.18 14.10 5.60
C ASN A 518 -52.86 12.79 6.00
N ILE A 519 -52.17 11.94 6.77
CA ILE A 519 -52.75 10.72 7.35
C ILE A 519 -52.95 10.87 8.85
N LYS A 520 -53.91 10.09 9.38
CA LYS A 520 -54.10 10.01 10.82
C LYS A 520 -52.88 9.36 11.47
N ILE A 521 -52.39 9.97 12.56
CA ILE A 521 -51.32 9.41 13.38
C ILE A 521 -51.71 7.97 13.80
N PRO A 522 -50.86 6.95 13.55
CA PRO A 522 -51.18 5.57 13.90
C PRO A 522 -51.50 5.41 15.38
N LYS A 523 -52.57 4.65 15.71
CA LYS A 523 -53.00 4.40 17.10
C LYS A 523 -51.87 3.85 17.98
N LYS A 524 -50.94 3.10 17.37
CA LYS A 524 -49.76 2.54 18.03
C LYS A 524 -48.86 3.60 18.67
N VAL A 525 -48.78 4.80 18.10
CA VAL A 525 -48.03 5.93 18.67
C VAL A 525 -48.59 6.32 20.04
N GLU A 526 -49.92 6.35 20.17
CA GLU A 526 -50.59 6.72 21.42
C GLU A 526 -50.48 5.61 22.49
N GLU A 527 -50.45 4.35 22.06
CA GLU A 527 -50.14 3.21 22.93
C GLU A 527 -48.70 3.30 23.46
N ILE A 528 -47.73 3.55 22.59
CA ILE A 528 -46.32 3.70 22.95
C ILE A 528 -46.13 4.90 23.88
N ARG A 529 -46.81 6.03 23.62
CA ARG A 529 -46.78 7.20 24.53
C ARG A 529 -47.32 6.88 25.91
N ARG A 530 -48.45 6.18 26.01
CA ARG A 530 -49.00 5.74 27.30
C ARG A 530 -48.04 4.80 28.03
N LYS A 531 -47.47 3.83 27.31
CA LYS A 531 -46.48 2.89 27.86
C LYS A 531 -45.22 3.60 28.34
N HIS A 532 -44.68 4.53 27.55
CA HIS A 532 -43.56 5.40 27.92
C HIS A 532 -43.88 6.15 29.23
N THR A 533 -45.02 6.83 29.31
CA THR A 533 -45.43 7.59 30.51
C THR A 533 -45.54 6.69 31.75
N GLN A 534 -46.11 5.49 31.61
CA GLN A 534 -46.19 4.51 32.70
C GLN A 534 -44.80 4.04 33.16
N LEU A 535 -43.91 3.69 32.23
CA LEU A 535 -42.56 3.21 32.54
C LEU A 535 -41.70 4.30 33.19
N VAL A 536 -41.77 5.54 32.70
CA VAL A 536 -41.10 6.70 33.32
C VAL A 536 -41.62 6.95 34.73
N LEU A 537 -42.94 6.82 34.96
CA LEU A 537 -43.53 6.96 36.29
C LEU A 537 -43.06 5.84 37.23
N MET A 538 -43.02 4.60 36.76
CA MET A 538 -42.49 3.45 37.52
C MET A 538 -41.01 3.64 37.86
N GLN A 539 -40.18 4.10 36.94
CA GLN A 539 -38.76 4.38 37.19
C GLN A 539 -38.60 5.48 38.25
N LYS A 540 -39.37 6.57 38.16
CA LYS A 540 -39.37 7.63 39.18
C LYS A 540 -39.80 7.09 40.55
N LEU A 541 -40.85 6.28 40.63
CA LEU A 541 -41.31 5.65 41.87
C LEU A 541 -40.26 4.68 42.46
N GLN A 542 -39.58 3.88 41.63
CA GLN A 542 -38.47 3.03 42.07
C GLN A 542 -37.29 3.84 42.62
N MET A 543 -36.92 4.94 41.96
CA MET A 543 -35.88 5.83 42.47
C MET A 543 -36.28 6.49 43.80
N SER A 544 -37.52 6.97 43.90
CA SER A 544 -38.06 7.52 45.17
C SER A 544 -38.11 6.46 46.28
N GLY A 545 -38.47 5.21 45.96
CA GLY A 545 -38.46 4.08 46.89
C GLY A 545 -37.05 3.75 47.38
N ARG A 546 -36.05 3.71 46.48
CA ARG A 546 -34.64 3.54 46.86
C ARG A 546 -34.15 4.68 47.74
N GLN A 547 -34.50 5.93 47.44
CA GLN A 547 -34.15 7.08 48.29
C GLN A 547 -34.77 6.99 49.69
N LEU A 548 -36.03 6.53 49.79
CA LEU A 548 -36.69 6.27 51.08
C LEU A 548 -36.00 5.15 51.86
N GLN A 549 -35.61 4.07 51.18
CA GLN A 549 -34.88 2.96 51.80
C GLN A 549 -33.52 3.41 52.33
N ILE A 550 -32.75 4.17 51.53
CA ILE A 550 -31.47 4.77 51.96
C ILE A 550 -31.67 5.64 53.20
N ARG A 551 -32.65 6.56 53.19
CA ARG A 551 -32.96 7.39 54.37
C ARG A 551 -33.39 6.58 55.59
N THR A 552 -34.05 5.44 55.39
CA THR A 552 -34.47 4.54 56.49
C THR A 552 -33.27 3.81 57.07
N THR A 553 -32.36 3.32 56.23
CA THR A 553 -31.10 2.71 56.65
C THR A 553 -30.22 3.72 57.40
N GLU A 554 -30.10 4.95 56.88
CA GLU A 554 -29.38 6.04 57.57
C GLU A 554 -29.97 6.33 58.96
N ARG A 555 -31.31 6.35 59.09
CA ARG A 555 -31.98 6.51 60.40
C ARG A 555 -31.74 5.33 61.33
N GLN A 556 -31.78 4.09 60.83
CA GLN A 556 -31.49 2.90 61.64
C GLN A 556 -30.04 2.92 62.15
N SER A 557 -29.08 3.27 61.29
CA SER A 557 -27.68 3.45 61.70
C SER A 557 -27.51 4.56 62.75
N ALA A 558 -28.25 5.66 62.65
CA ALA A 558 -28.24 6.73 63.66
C ALA A 558 -28.80 6.26 65.01
N VAL A 559 -29.87 5.46 65.02
CA VAL A 559 -30.44 4.88 66.25
C VAL A 559 -29.47 3.89 66.90
N VAL A 560 -28.80 3.04 66.11
CA VAL A 560 -27.76 2.13 66.62
C VAL A 560 -26.62 2.92 67.26
N MET A 561 -26.10 3.96 66.59
CA MET A 561 -25.09 4.85 67.18
C MET A 561 -25.55 5.48 68.51
N LEU A 562 -26.79 5.93 68.59
CA LEU A 562 -27.34 6.52 69.82
C LEU A 562 -27.47 5.48 70.95
N LEU A 563 -27.88 4.25 70.63
CA LEU A 563 -27.97 3.15 71.60
C LEU A 563 -26.58 2.72 72.08
N THR A 564 -25.58 2.68 71.19
CA THR A 564 -24.19 2.42 71.55
C THR A 564 -23.66 3.51 72.49
N TYR A 565 -23.89 4.79 72.16
CA TYR A 565 -23.53 5.91 73.04
C TYR A 565 -24.19 5.81 74.42
N LEU A 566 -25.48 5.49 74.49
CA LEU A 566 -26.19 5.31 75.76
C LEU A 566 -25.67 4.11 76.56
N GLN A 567 -25.30 3.00 75.90
CA GLN A 567 -24.65 1.87 76.57
C GLN A 567 -23.26 2.25 77.11
N GLU A 568 -22.47 3.00 76.34
CA GLU A 568 -21.17 3.51 76.77
C GLU A 568 -21.30 4.46 77.97
N GLU A 569 -22.30 5.36 77.99
CA GLU A 569 -22.57 6.19 79.17
C GLU A 569 -23.03 5.36 80.38
N GLN A 570 -23.90 4.37 80.19
CA GLN A 570 -24.30 3.49 81.28
C GLN A 570 -23.13 2.67 81.84
N GLU A 571 -22.20 2.23 80.99
CA GLU A 571 -20.94 1.61 81.42
C GLU A 571 -20.04 2.61 82.14
N TYR A 572 -19.89 3.82 81.63
CA TYR A 572 -19.10 4.87 82.25
C TYR A 572 -19.61 5.19 83.66
N HIS A 573 -20.92 5.33 83.83
CA HIS A 573 -21.55 5.53 85.14
C HIS A 573 -21.41 4.30 86.05
N ARG A 574 -21.50 3.07 85.51
CA ARG A 574 -21.22 1.84 86.27
C ARG A 574 -19.77 1.72 86.72
N ARG A 575 -18.81 2.27 85.98
CA ARG A 575 -17.39 2.30 86.39
C ARG A 575 -17.08 3.39 87.42
N ARG A 576 -17.99 4.35 87.61
CA ARG A 576 -17.80 5.52 88.47
C ARG A 576 -18.43 5.37 89.86
N ASN A 577 -19.37 4.43 90.01
CA ASN A 577 -19.89 3.95 91.30
C ASN A 577 -19.16 2.67 91.69
#